data_AF-A0A077RBZ4-F1
#
_entry.id   AF-A0A077RBZ4-F1
#
_cell.length_a   1.000
_cell.length_b   1.000
_cell.length_c   1.000
_cell.angle_alpha   90.00
_cell.angle_beta   90.00
_cell.angle_gamma   90.00
#
_symmetry.space_group_name_H-M   'P 1'
#
loop_
_entity.id
_entity.type
_entity.pdbx_description
1 polymer ?
#
loop_
_entity_poly.entity_id
_entity_poly.type
_entity_poly.pdbx_seq_one_letter_code
_entity_poly.pdbx_strand_id
1 'polypeptide(L)'
;MRGGDGGIVNPHHKAWRGSGNPIRVPVKNMDGWARFIDDAKAKGQDARYHATYLPLDKFAEGLQPLLLLTRGAALPETKLMKLLHPVSGRLKDVGPILLGELPALSKEDVEAATSLTKYIFQLINGKKGSDSALLLEGDTEPALLLIPVRAAPGVTQVRDVTNLVFEFATSLETLAIGDDLSAIDQLNGRVLVRQHGYQSYSLYKFERVRSDLTPNDPITTTTTVGNGAPTYLQQHFKMYARHCASDQEGVAADLALSLANTPLLEVSKMAKIRNLLKPTTSGSVQQRKANTTRKSPTTTCLIIPTFYRIFPFSASLVSSIHLLPSILTRYDQLLLAHSCNIRLFSGKINTDLVLEALTSPSAGSGFDYERLEFLGDTLLKLVATCHTFTTNLGRTEAELHLANKAILTNVRLLSEAKRLGLESYGVFRSSGYGGKRFSGPIVGRIGGVLTWRTKTEIDVSNSSNGSSDDGAVEAWQDRISRSGLDHLQTLFDHTYRYPH
;
A
#
# COMPACT_ATOMS: atom_id res chain seq x y z
N MET A 1 14.38 19.49 32.05
CA MET A 1 15.24 18.54 31.32
C MET A 1 14.38 17.41 30.77
N ARG A 2 13.98 17.49 29.50
CA ARG A 2 13.37 16.37 28.75
C ARG A 2 14.29 16.12 27.57
N GLY A 3 14.96 14.97 27.57
CA GLY A 3 15.84 14.54 26.49
C GLY A 3 15.01 14.28 25.23
N GLY A 4 15.21 15.14 24.22
CA GLY A 4 14.75 14.90 22.87
C GLY A 4 15.64 13.83 22.23
N ASP A 5 15.00 12.79 21.71
CA ASP A 5 15.62 11.76 20.90
C ASP A 5 16.08 12.41 19.58
N GLY A 6 17.31 12.93 19.61
CA GLY A 6 17.97 13.55 18.49
C GLY A 6 18.31 12.48 17.47
N GLY A 7 17.41 12.28 16.51
CA GLY A 7 17.78 11.64 15.25
C GLY A 7 19.03 12.35 14.72
N ILE A 8 20.08 11.60 14.46
CA ILE A 8 21.33 12.09 13.89
C ILE A 8 21.00 12.64 12.50
N VAL A 9 20.64 13.91 12.43
CA VAL A 9 20.49 14.63 11.17
C VAL A 9 21.90 14.83 10.65
N ASN A 10 22.17 14.34 9.43
CA ASN A 10 23.42 14.57 8.73
C ASN A 10 23.81 16.07 8.87
N PRO A 11 25.03 16.42 9.28
CA PRO A 11 25.43 17.82 9.46
C PRO A 11 25.29 18.69 8.18
N HIS A 12 25.19 18.07 7.00
CA HIS A 12 24.84 18.76 5.74
C HIS A 12 23.35 19.14 5.64
N HIS A 13 22.46 18.46 6.35
CA HIS A 13 21.04 18.77 6.48
C HIS A 13 20.78 19.72 7.65
N LYS A 14 21.41 20.91 7.66
CA LYS A 14 20.92 21.98 8.54
C LYS A 14 19.49 22.30 8.14
N ALA A 15 18.57 22.35 9.11
CA ALA A 15 17.19 22.77 8.89
C ALA A 15 17.18 24.09 8.11
N TRP A 16 16.50 24.08 6.96
CA TRP A 16 16.35 25.24 6.09
C TRP A 16 15.88 26.46 6.91
N ARG A 17 16.69 27.53 6.93
CA ARG A 17 16.37 28.84 7.53
C ARG A 17 15.88 29.83 6.47
N GLY A 18 15.01 29.38 5.55
CA GLY A 18 14.23 30.30 4.72
C GLY A 18 12.84 30.53 5.31
N SER A 19 11.97 31.26 4.62
CA SER A 19 10.70 31.92 5.03
C SER A 19 9.64 31.15 5.85
N GLY A 20 9.94 30.00 6.45
CA GLY A 20 9.06 29.27 7.36
C GLY A 20 7.92 28.52 6.67
N ASN A 21 7.69 28.74 5.38
CA ASN A 21 6.61 28.09 4.65
C ASN A 21 7.04 26.71 4.16
N PRO A 22 6.39 25.61 4.60
CA PRO A 22 6.68 24.28 4.12
C PRO A 22 6.41 24.18 2.61
N ILE A 23 7.29 23.48 1.88
CA ILE A 23 7.02 23.12 0.49
C ILE A 23 5.76 22.25 0.48
N ARG A 24 4.69 22.74 -0.14
CA ARG A 24 3.43 22.01 -0.26
C ARG A 24 3.60 20.89 -1.28
N VAL A 25 4.02 19.72 -0.80
CA VAL A 25 4.01 18.50 -1.61
C VAL A 25 2.57 17.97 -1.66
N PRO A 26 1.97 17.76 -2.84
CA PRO A 26 0.63 17.20 -2.93
C PRO A 26 0.60 15.79 -2.33
N VAL A 27 -0.51 15.45 -1.66
CA VAL A 27 -0.75 14.09 -1.18
C VAL A 27 -0.98 13.21 -2.39
N LYS A 28 -0.12 12.20 -2.58
CA LYS A 28 -0.20 11.27 -3.72
C LYS A 28 -0.88 9.98 -3.25
N ASN A 29 -2.12 9.78 -3.70
CA ASN A 29 -2.87 8.56 -3.42
C ASN A 29 -2.89 7.70 -4.69
N MET A 30 -1.88 6.84 -4.84
CA MET A 30 -1.76 5.93 -6.01
C MET A 30 -1.65 6.67 -7.36
N ASP A 31 -0.85 7.75 -7.42
CA ASP A 31 -0.70 8.61 -8.60
C ASP A 31 0.07 7.93 -9.75
N GLY A 32 1.04 7.06 -9.44
CA GLY A 32 1.78 6.31 -10.46
C GLY A 32 0.89 5.33 -11.20
N TRP A 33 0.04 4.64 -10.45
CA TRP A 33 -1.01 3.79 -10.99
C TRP A 33 -2.01 4.54 -11.87
N ALA A 34 -2.42 5.76 -11.49
CA ALA A 34 -3.31 6.58 -12.31
C ALA A 34 -2.68 6.95 -13.66
N ARG A 35 -1.43 7.44 -13.64
CA ARG A 35 -0.69 7.80 -14.86
C ARG A 35 -0.48 6.62 -15.80
N PHE A 36 -0.20 5.45 -15.22
CA PHE A 36 -0.02 4.21 -15.97
C PHE A 36 -1.27 3.85 -16.80
N ILE A 37 -2.47 4.03 -16.24
CA ILE A 37 -3.73 3.75 -16.93
C ILE A 37 -4.01 4.77 -18.02
N ASP A 38 -3.81 6.05 -17.71
CA ASP A 38 -4.07 7.12 -18.67
C ASP A 38 -3.16 6.98 -19.89
N ASP A 39 -1.91 6.59 -19.69
CA ASP A 39 -0.96 6.27 -20.77
C ASP A 39 -1.42 5.06 -21.61
N ALA A 40 -1.86 3.98 -20.96
CA ALA A 40 -2.38 2.79 -21.65
C ALA A 40 -3.61 3.12 -22.52
N LYS A 41 -4.52 3.95 -22.01
CA LYS A 41 -5.71 4.44 -22.75
C LYS A 41 -5.32 5.32 -23.92
N ALA A 42 -4.42 6.28 -23.70
CA ALA A 42 -3.98 7.21 -24.75
C ALA A 42 -3.32 6.49 -25.93
N LYS A 43 -2.64 5.36 -25.68
CA LYS A 43 -2.01 4.52 -26.71
C LYS A 43 -2.96 3.54 -27.39
N GLY A 44 -4.22 3.45 -26.97
CA GLY A 44 -5.19 2.48 -27.50
C GLY A 44 -4.81 1.02 -27.24
N GLN A 45 -3.96 0.76 -26.23
CA GLN A 45 -3.44 -0.58 -25.90
C GLN A 45 -4.32 -1.36 -24.90
N ASP A 46 -5.50 -0.83 -24.54
CA ASP A 46 -6.37 -1.38 -23.48
C ASP A 46 -6.89 -2.81 -23.76
N ALA A 47 -6.72 -3.31 -24.99
CA ALA A 47 -7.18 -4.63 -25.38
C ALA A 47 -6.29 -5.80 -24.90
N ARG A 48 -5.03 -5.56 -24.52
CA ARG A 48 -4.07 -6.63 -24.16
C ARG A 48 -3.70 -6.63 -22.69
N TYR A 49 -3.56 -7.83 -22.13
CA TYR A 49 -3.11 -8.04 -20.76
C TYR A 49 -1.62 -8.41 -20.72
N HIS A 50 -0.88 -7.77 -19.82
CA HIS A 50 0.48 -8.14 -19.47
C HIS A 50 0.48 -8.82 -18.09
N ALA A 51 1.18 -9.95 -18.00
CA ALA A 51 1.21 -10.79 -16.82
C ALA A 51 2.50 -10.60 -16.01
N THR A 52 2.36 -10.36 -14.71
CA THR A 52 3.46 -10.30 -13.74
C THR A 52 3.22 -11.32 -12.64
N TYR A 53 4.09 -12.31 -12.55
CA TYR A 53 4.00 -13.39 -11.56
C TYR A 53 4.70 -13.01 -10.25
N LEU A 54 4.03 -13.26 -9.14
CA LEU A 54 4.52 -13.04 -7.78
C LEU A 54 4.77 -14.39 -7.09
N PRO A 55 6.02 -14.86 -7.00
CA PRO A 55 6.38 -16.11 -6.33
C PRO A 55 6.40 -15.97 -4.80
N LEU A 56 5.23 -15.69 -4.21
CA LEU A 56 5.10 -15.41 -2.77
C LEU A 56 5.43 -16.62 -1.88
N ASP A 57 5.22 -17.82 -2.38
CA ASP A 57 5.62 -19.09 -1.76
C ASP A 57 7.14 -19.18 -1.52
N LYS A 58 7.95 -18.64 -2.44
CA LYS A 58 9.41 -18.54 -2.30
C LYS A 58 9.83 -17.39 -1.38
N PHE A 59 8.97 -16.38 -1.24
CA PHE A 59 9.19 -15.27 -0.31
C PHE A 59 9.05 -15.72 1.14
N ALA A 60 7.95 -16.37 1.51
CA ALA A 60 7.73 -16.95 2.84
C ALA A 60 6.83 -18.19 2.78
N GLU A 61 7.09 -19.14 3.67
CA GLU A 61 6.34 -20.39 3.75
C GLU A 61 4.84 -20.16 4.03
N GLY A 62 4.00 -20.96 3.38
CA GLY A 62 2.55 -20.91 3.55
C GLY A 62 1.85 -19.79 2.79
N LEU A 63 2.56 -19.02 1.97
CA LEU A 63 1.96 -18.04 1.05
C LEU A 63 1.60 -18.70 -0.28
N GLN A 64 0.47 -18.26 -0.86
CA GLN A 64 0.06 -18.65 -2.19
C GLN A 64 0.60 -17.68 -3.25
N PRO A 65 1.16 -18.15 -4.37
CA PRO A 65 1.57 -17.30 -5.49
C PRO A 65 0.39 -16.55 -6.11
N LEU A 66 0.67 -15.36 -6.65
CA LEU A 66 -0.34 -14.51 -7.31
C LEU A 66 0.14 -14.10 -8.69
N LEU A 67 -0.80 -13.90 -9.60
CA LEU A 67 -0.58 -13.30 -10.91
C LEU A 67 -1.26 -11.94 -10.94
N LEU A 68 -0.50 -10.90 -11.27
CA LEU A 68 -1.02 -9.56 -11.55
C LEU A 68 -1.17 -9.42 -13.06
N LEU A 69 -2.36 -9.03 -13.51
CA LEU A 69 -2.59 -8.68 -14.91
C LEU A 69 -2.83 -7.17 -15.02
N THR A 70 -2.08 -6.50 -15.87
CA THR A 70 -2.26 -5.07 -16.18
C THR A 70 -2.65 -4.89 -17.63
N ARG A 71 -3.42 -3.85 -17.94
CA ARG A 71 -3.83 -3.56 -19.32
C ARG A 71 -2.88 -2.60 -20.01
N GLY A 72 -2.62 -2.86 -21.27
CA GLY A 72 -1.88 -2.00 -22.20
C GLY A 72 -0.37 -1.91 -22.01
N ALA A 73 0.13 -2.06 -20.79
CA ALA A 73 1.57 -2.09 -20.55
C ALA A 73 1.96 -3.11 -19.46
N ALA A 74 3.20 -3.57 -19.55
CA ALA A 74 3.83 -4.36 -18.51
C ALA A 74 4.23 -3.49 -17.31
N LEU A 75 4.17 -4.07 -16.11
CA LEU A 75 4.77 -3.44 -14.94
C LEU A 75 6.30 -3.39 -15.08
N PRO A 76 6.96 -2.30 -14.65
CA PRO A 76 8.42 -2.21 -14.70
C PRO A 76 9.08 -3.32 -13.88
N GLU A 77 10.12 -3.94 -14.44
CA GLU A 77 11.02 -4.80 -13.69
C GLU A 77 11.72 -4.00 -12.58
N THR A 78 11.93 -4.63 -11.43
CA THR A 78 12.50 -3.94 -10.27
C THR A 78 13.23 -4.91 -9.35
N LYS A 79 14.34 -4.45 -8.76
CA LYS A 79 15.04 -5.09 -7.65
C LYS A 79 14.67 -4.45 -6.30
N LEU A 80 13.77 -3.47 -6.31
CA LEU A 80 13.34 -2.69 -5.14
C LEU A 80 12.01 -3.19 -4.56
N MET A 81 11.47 -4.31 -5.06
CA MET A 81 10.30 -5.00 -4.47
C MET A 81 10.67 -5.80 -3.21
N LYS A 82 11.20 -5.10 -2.21
CA LYS A 82 11.62 -5.68 -0.93
C LYS A 82 10.57 -5.44 0.14
N LEU A 83 10.18 -6.53 0.81
CA LEU A 83 9.21 -6.51 1.91
C LEU A 83 9.83 -7.10 3.18
N LEU A 84 9.33 -6.67 4.34
CA LEU A 84 9.72 -7.21 5.63
C LEU A 84 9.30 -8.68 5.74
N HIS A 85 10.27 -9.57 5.79
CA HIS A 85 10.03 -11.00 5.89
C HIS A 85 9.56 -11.37 7.32
N PRO A 86 8.46 -12.12 7.46
CA PRO A 86 7.78 -12.30 8.75
C PRO A 86 8.64 -12.99 9.82
N VAL A 87 9.48 -13.94 9.42
CA VAL A 87 10.32 -14.73 10.35
C VAL A 87 11.66 -14.04 10.63
N SER A 88 12.29 -13.50 9.59
CA SER A 88 13.65 -12.93 9.73
C SER A 88 13.66 -11.47 10.18
N GLY A 89 12.53 -10.76 10.05
CA GLY A 89 12.42 -9.35 10.40
C GLY A 89 13.30 -8.42 9.55
N ARG A 90 13.81 -8.91 8.41
CA ARG A 90 14.64 -8.14 7.47
C ARG A 90 13.89 -7.95 6.15
N LEU A 91 14.26 -6.91 5.41
CA LEU A 91 13.76 -6.71 4.04
C LEU A 91 14.33 -7.81 3.14
N LYS A 92 13.45 -8.62 2.55
CA LYS A 92 13.76 -9.66 1.57
C LYS A 92 13.06 -9.31 0.25
N ASP A 93 13.70 -9.63 -0.85
CA ASP A 93 13.11 -9.44 -2.17
C ASP A 93 11.97 -10.43 -2.42
N VAL A 94 10.87 -9.94 -2.99
CA VAL A 94 9.75 -10.77 -3.45
C VAL A 94 10.08 -11.40 -4.81
N GLY A 95 10.90 -10.73 -5.62
CA GLY A 95 11.29 -11.18 -6.96
C GLY A 95 10.12 -11.37 -7.94
N PRO A 96 9.31 -10.33 -8.23
CA PRO A 96 8.31 -10.40 -9.31
C PRO A 96 8.96 -10.80 -10.64
N ILE A 97 8.28 -11.65 -11.42
CA ILE A 97 8.75 -12.12 -12.72
C ILE A 97 7.79 -11.61 -13.79
N LEU A 98 8.30 -10.84 -14.75
CA LEU A 98 7.52 -10.42 -15.90
C LEU A 98 7.36 -11.59 -16.87
N LEU A 99 6.12 -12.01 -17.13
CA LEU A 99 5.82 -13.08 -18.09
C LEU A 99 5.43 -12.54 -19.47
N GLY A 100 5.24 -11.22 -19.60
CA GLY A 100 4.97 -10.56 -20.87
C GLY A 100 3.49 -10.53 -21.25
N GLU A 101 3.21 -10.42 -22.55
CA GLU A 101 1.85 -10.39 -23.09
C GLU A 101 1.18 -11.75 -22.98
N LEU A 102 -0.02 -11.77 -22.42
CA LEU A 102 -0.82 -12.96 -22.29
C LEU A 102 -1.65 -13.18 -23.57
N PRO A 103 -1.84 -14.43 -24.04
CA PRO A 103 -2.90 -14.74 -25.00
C PRO A 103 -4.26 -14.29 -24.47
N ALA A 104 -5.22 -14.07 -25.37
CA ALA A 104 -6.55 -13.62 -25.00
C ALA A 104 -7.18 -14.57 -23.95
N LEU A 105 -7.44 -14.03 -22.75
CA LEU A 105 -8.18 -14.74 -21.70
C LEU A 105 -9.61 -14.99 -22.15
N SER A 106 -10.21 -16.08 -21.66
CA SER A 106 -11.63 -16.29 -21.85
C SER A 106 -12.43 -15.17 -21.15
N LYS A 107 -13.62 -14.86 -21.65
CA LYS A 107 -14.49 -13.84 -21.02
C LYS A 107 -14.82 -14.23 -19.57
N GLU A 108 -15.01 -15.53 -19.33
CA GLU A 108 -15.29 -16.10 -18.00
C GLU A 108 -14.12 -15.86 -17.03
N ASP A 109 -12.88 -16.09 -17.47
CA ASP A 109 -11.70 -15.86 -16.61
C ASP A 109 -11.53 -14.38 -16.25
N VAL A 110 -11.80 -13.48 -17.20
CA VAL A 110 -11.73 -12.03 -16.97
C VAL A 110 -12.80 -11.58 -15.97
N GLU A 111 -14.03 -12.09 -16.10
CA GLU A 111 -15.12 -11.78 -15.19
C GLU A 111 -14.88 -12.34 -13.78
N ALA A 112 -14.37 -13.57 -13.69
CA ALA A 112 -13.98 -14.20 -12.44
C ALA A 112 -12.85 -13.42 -11.75
N ALA A 113 -11.78 -13.08 -12.48
CA ALA A 113 -10.67 -12.29 -11.96
C ALA A 113 -11.13 -10.88 -11.53
N THR A 114 -12.04 -10.26 -12.27
CA THR A 114 -12.60 -8.94 -11.95
C THR A 114 -13.39 -8.98 -10.65
N SER A 115 -14.31 -9.95 -10.52
CA SER A 115 -15.13 -10.15 -9.33
C SER A 115 -14.27 -10.44 -8.10
N LEU A 116 -13.27 -11.31 -8.24
CA LEU A 116 -12.30 -11.62 -7.19
C LEU A 116 -11.51 -10.40 -6.76
N THR A 117 -11.00 -9.62 -7.72
CA THR A 117 -10.19 -8.43 -7.43
C THR A 117 -10.99 -7.37 -6.68
N LYS A 118 -12.24 -7.12 -7.11
CA LYS A 118 -13.16 -6.22 -6.41
C LYS A 118 -13.39 -6.67 -4.96
N TYR A 119 -13.62 -7.97 -4.74
CA TYR A 119 -13.79 -8.53 -3.40
C TYR A 119 -12.54 -8.34 -2.53
N ILE A 120 -11.34 -8.63 -3.07
CA ILE A 120 -10.08 -8.46 -2.36
C ILE A 120 -9.85 -6.99 -1.97
N PHE A 121 -10.13 -6.04 -2.87
CA PHE A 121 -9.97 -4.62 -2.56
C PHE A 121 -10.94 -4.15 -1.47
N GLN A 122 -12.18 -4.65 -1.46
CA GLN A 122 -13.11 -4.40 -0.35
C GLN A 122 -12.58 -4.95 0.98
N LEU A 123 -12.06 -6.17 0.97
CA LEU A 123 -11.49 -6.83 2.15
C LEU A 123 -10.34 -6.00 2.74
N ILE A 124 -9.46 -5.48 1.87
CA ILE A 124 -8.31 -4.66 2.29
C ILE A 124 -8.75 -3.28 2.82
N ASN A 125 -9.76 -2.66 2.21
CA ASN A 125 -10.23 -1.31 2.57
C ASN A 125 -11.00 -1.26 3.90
N GLY A 126 -11.61 -2.37 4.32
CA GLY A 126 -12.18 -2.52 5.67
C GLY A 126 -13.36 -1.59 6.02
N LYS A 127 -14.02 -0.96 5.04
CA LYS A 127 -15.21 -0.11 5.24
C LYS A 127 -16.44 -0.71 4.52
N LYS A 128 -17.40 -1.23 5.30
CA LYS A 128 -18.83 -1.11 4.98
C LYS A 128 -19.41 0.03 5.82
N GLY A 129 -19.05 1.27 5.48
CA GLY A 129 -19.90 2.41 5.83
C GLY A 129 -20.95 2.54 4.72
N SER A 130 -22.13 3.05 5.04
CA SER A 130 -23.28 3.21 4.12
C SER A 130 -22.91 3.76 2.73
N ASP A 131 -21.87 4.58 2.61
CA ASP A 131 -21.41 5.18 1.35
C ASP A 131 -20.53 4.28 0.47
N SER A 132 -20.03 3.14 0.96
CA SER A 132 -19.20 2.22 0.16
C SER A 132 -20.01 1.19 -0.63
N ALA A 133 -21.32 1.07 -0.38
CA ALA A 133 -22.21 0.28 -1.23
C ALA A 133 -22.40 0.95 -2.61
N LEU A 134 -22.36 2.29 -2.67
CA LEU A 134 -22.48 3.07 -3.90
C LEU A 134 -21.28 2.95 -4.86
N LEU A 135 -20.18 2.31 -4.45
CA LEU A 135 -18.99 2.14 -5.29
C LEU A 135 -18.93 0.78 -6.01
N LEU A 136 -19.93 -0.09 -5.79
CA LEU A 136 -19.99 -1.42 -6.42
C LEU A 136 -21.14 -1.55 -7.43
N GLU A 137 -22.05 -0.59 -7.47
CA GLU A 137 -23.18 -0.58 -8.41
C GLU A 137 -22.86 0.10 -9.75
N GLY A 138 -21.62 0.53 -9.98
CA GLY A 138 -21.19 1.13 -11.24
C GLY A 138 -20.26 0.23 -12.07
N ASP A 139 -20.39 0.30 -13.40
CA ASP A 139 -19.51 -0.22 -14.47
C ASP A 139 -18.05 0.27 -14.30
N THR A 140 -17.38 -0.18 -13.25
CA THR A 140 -16.02 0.23 -12.92
C THR A 140 -15.11 -0.99 -12.93
N GLU A 141 -14.13 -0.96 -13.81
CA GLU A 141 -13.23 -2.08 -14.05
C GLU A 141 -11.85 -1.85 -13.45
N PRO A 142 -11.32 -2.75 -12.61
CA PRO A 142 -10.04 -2.56 -11.92
C PRO A 142 -8.89 -2.51 -12.92
N ALA A 143 -7.95 -1.60 -12.69
CA ALA A 143 -6.81 -1.41 -13.58
C ALA A 143 -5.69 -2.43 -13.35
N LEU A 144 -5.89 -3.34 -12.41
CA LEU A 144 -5.15 -4.58 -12.34
C LEU A 144 -6.12 -5.70 -11.99
N LEU A 145 -5.91 -6.90 -12.53
CA LEU A 145 -6.62 -8.12 -12.13
C LEU A 145 -5.69 -9.03 -11.33
N LEU A 146 -6.22 -9.58 -10.24
CA LEU A 146 -5.55 -10.52 -9.35
C LEU A 146 -6.05 -11.92 -9.62
N ILE A 147 -5.14 -12.85 -9.91
CA ILE A 147 -5.46 -14.27 -10.06
C ILE A 147 -4.57 -15.08 -9.11
N PRO A 148 -5.14 -15.86 -8.17
CA PRO A 148 -4.41 -16.86 -7.41
C PRO A 148 -3.95 -17.96 -8.35
N VAL A 149 -2.67 -18.34 -8.25
CA VAL A 149 -2.09 -19.33 -9.17
C VAL A 149 -1.24 -20.35 -8.42
N ARG A 150 -1.07 -21.50 -9.04
CA ARG A 150 -0.12 -22.53 -8.63
C ARG A 150 0.80 -22.86 -9.80
N ALA A 151 2.05 -23.22 -9.52
CA ALA A 151 2.91 -23.83 -10.54
C ALA A 151 2.30 -25.16 -11.01
N ALA A 152 2.30 -25.39 -12.31
CA ALA A 152 1.84 -26.65 -12.89
C ALA A 152 2.70 -27.83 -12.39
N PRO A 153 2.14 -29.05 -12.31
CA PRO A 153 2.88 -30.22 -11.84
C PRO A 153 4.20 -30.42 -12.63
N GLY A 154 5.31 -30.60 -11.92
CA GLY A 154 6.64 -30.78 -12.52
C GLY A 154 7.39 -29.50 -12.90
N VAL A 155 6.78 -28.32 -12.76
CA VAL A 155 7.46 -27.03 -13.00
C VAL A 155 8.25 -26.59 -11.78
N THR A 156 9.57 -26.44 -11.94
CA THR A 156 10.46 -25.90 -10.89
C THR A 156 10.69 -24.40 -11.00
N GLN A 157 10.63 -23.86 -12.22
CA GLN A 157 10.75 -22.42 -12.51
C GLN A 157 9.64 -21.99 -13.47
N VAL A 158 8.84 -21.01 -13.04
CA VAL A 158 7.82 -20.37 -13.87
C VAL A 158 8.53 -19.37 -14.79
N ARG A 159 8.45 -19.61 -16.10
CA ARG A 159 8.98 -18.70 -17.13
C ARG A 159 7.90 -18.18 -18.06
N ASP A 160 6.78 -18.88 -18.13
CA ASP A 160 5.64 -18.56 -18.97
C ASP A 160 4.34 -18.87 -18.21
N VAL A 161 3.24 -18.25 -18.65
CA VAL A 161 1.92 -18.40 -18.04
C VAL A 161 1.36 -19.81 -18.25
N THR A 162 1.79 -20.51 -19.30
CA THR A 162 1.51 -21.95 -19.50
C THR A 162 2.03 -22.83 -18.36
N ASN A 163 2.99 -22.34 -17.58
CA ASN A 163 3.51 -23.03 -16.40
C ASN A 163 2.65 -22.82 -15.15
N LEU A 164 1.54 -22.07 -15.26
CA LEU A 164 0.67 -21.70 -14.17
C LEU A 164 -0.73 -22.32 -14.36
N VAL A 165 -1.31 -22.73 -13.24
CA VAL A 165 -2.70 -23.15 -13.14
C VAL A 165 -3.47 -22.06 -12.38
N PHE A 166 -4.56 -21.56 -12.97
CA PHE A 166 -5.41 -20.55 -12.35
C PHE A 166 -6.33 -21.19 -11.30
N GLU A 167 -6.37 -20.61 -10.10
CA GLU A 167 -7.20 -21.09 -9.00
C GLU A 167 -8.28 -20.07 -8.67
N PHE A 168 -9.36 -20.09 -9.44
CA PHE A 168 -10.54 -19.28 -9.14
C PHE A 168 -11.36 -19.89 -8.00
N ALA A 169 -11.88 -19.02 -7.13
CA ALA A 169 -12.82 -19.45 -6.10
C ALA A 169 -14.18 -19.78 -6.75
N THR A 170 -14.74 -20.95 -6.42
CA THR A 170 -16.06 -21.38 -6.91
C THR A 170 -17.18 -20.44 -6.46
N SER A 171 -17.04 -19.83 -5.28
CA SER A 171 -17.94 -18.80 -4.75
C SER A 171 -17.18 -17.85 -3.83
N LEU A 172 -17.59 -16.59 -3.81
CA LEU A 172 -17.08 -15.55 -2.91
C LEU A 172 -17.92 -15.41 -1.63
N GLU A 173 -18.94 -16.25 -1.47
CA GLU A 173 -19.80 -16.25 -0.30
C GLU A 173 -19.20 -17.06 0.85
N THR A 174 -19.54 -16.65 2.08
CA THR A 174 -19.15 -17.40 3.27
C THR A 174 -20.09 -18.59 3.48
N LEU A 175 -19.52 -19.78 3.69
CA LEU A 175 -20.28 -21.01 3.87
C LEU A 175 -20.58 -21.28 5.36
N ALA A 176 -21.71 -21.89 5.65
CA ALA A 176 -21.99 -22.38 7.01
C ALA A 176 -21.02 -23.53 7.35
N ILE A 177 -20.68 -23.66 8.63
CA ILE A 177 -20.01 -24.86 9.12
C ILE A 177 -21.11 -25.89 9.34
N GLY A 178 -21.03 -27.04 8.65
CA GLY A 178 -22.03 -28.10 8.78
C GLY A 178 -22.05 -28.72 10.18
N ASP A 179 -23.19 -29.31 10.54
CA ASP A 179 -23.38 -29.97 11.84
C ASP A 179 -22.59 -31.29 11.95
N ASP A 180 -22.37 -31.96 10.82
CA ASP A 180 -21.52 -33.14 10.73
C ASP A 180 -20.05 -32.75 10.64
N LEU A 181 -19.39 -32.76 11.80
CA LEU A 181 -17.97 -32.49 11.92
C LEU A 181 -17.12 -33.74 11.61
N SER A 182 -17.67 -34.88 11.20
CA SER A 182 -16.82 -36.01 10.77
C SER A 182 -16.03 -35.71 9.47
N ALA A 183 -16.47 -34.73 8.66
CA ALA A 183 -15.79 -34.24 7.46
C ALA A 183 -14.72 -33.14 7.71
N ILE A 184 -14.24 -32.99 8.96
CA ILE A 184 -13.29 -31.96 9.43
C ILE A 184 -12.02 -31.80 8.58
N ASP A 185 -11.57 -32.84 7.87
CA ASP A 185 -10.40 -32.73 6.97
C ASP A 185 -10.59 -31.63 5.91
N GLN A 186 -11.84 -31.29 5.58
CA GLN A 186 -12.20 -30.21 4.65
C GLN A 186 -11.97 -28.79 5.23
N LEU A 187 -11.77 -28.66 6.55
CA LEU A 187 -11.44 -27.39 7.21
C LEU A 187 -9.93 -27.11 7.26
N ASN A 188 -9.09 -28.10 6.94
CA ASN A 188 -7.64 -27.90 6.91
C ASN A 188 -7.26 -26.83 5.90
N GLY A 189 -6.47 -25.84 6.35
CA GLY A 189 -6.07 -24.69 5.53
C GLY A 189 -7.17 -23.66 5.27
N ARG A 190 -8.38 -23.82 5.86
CA ARG A 190 -9.47 -22.85 5.73
C ARG A 190 -9.39 -21.73 6.77
N VAL A 191 -10.05 -20.63 6.44
CA VAL A 191 -10.20 -19.46 7.30
C VAL A 191 -11.64 -19.36 7.78
N LEU A 192 -11.83 -18.98 9.03
CA LEU A 192 -13.11 -18.79 9.67
C LEU A 192 -13.32 -17.32 10.00
N VAL A 193 -14.57 -16.89 9.83
CA VAL A 193 -15.04 -15.53 10.13
C VAL A 193 -16.29 -15.61 10.98
N ARG A 194 -16.50 -14.62 11.85
CA ARG A 194 -17.60 -14.63 12.82
C ARG A 194 -18.92 -14.18 12.19
N GLN A 195 -20.03 -14.82 12.56
CA GLN A 195 -21.38 -14.54 12.02
C GLN A 195 -22.07 -13.32 12.66
N HIS A 196 -21.97 -13.14 13.98
CA HIS A 196 -22.84 -12.20 14.71
C HIS A 196 -22.11 -11.03 15.41
N GLY A 197 -22.77 -9.86 15.39
CA GLY A 197 -22.86 -8.94 16.53
C GLY A 197 -21.85 -7.80 16.66
N TYR A 198 -20.72 -7.80 15.97
CA TYR A 198 -19.79 -6.66 15.97
C TYR A 198 -18.98 -6.64 14.66
N GLN A 199 -18.58 -5.45 14.20
CA GLN A 199 -17.71 -5.19 13.04
C GLN A 199 -16.27 -5.75 13.22
N SER A 200 -16.13 -6.96 13.76
CA SER A 200 -14.86 -7.65 13.88
C SER A 200 -14.59 -8.43 12.60
N TYR A 201 -13.95 -7.77 11.64
CA TYR A 201 -13.33 -8.37 10.44
C TYR A 201 -12.09 -9.23 10.79
N SER A 202 -12.08 -9.85 11.97
CA SER A 202 -10.97 -10.72 12.37
C SER A 202 -11.14 -12.06 11.69
N LEU A 203 -10.08 -12.50 11.00
CA LEU A 203 -9.99 -13.80 10.36
C LEU A 203 -9.23 -14.77 11.28
N TYR A 204 -9.69 -16.01 11.31
CA TYR A 204 -9.12 -17.06 12.16
C TYR A 204 -8.73 -18.25 11.29
N LYS A 205 -7.49 -18.70 11.37
CA LYS A 205 -7.04 -19.92 10.71
C LYS A 205 -7.44 -21.12 11.56
N PHE A 206 -8.07 -22.11 10.94
CA PHE A 206 -8.36 -23.38 11.60
C PHE A 206 -7.06 -24.14 11.91
N GLU A 207 -6.93 -24.69 13.12
CA GLU A 207 -5.79 -25.52 13.52
C GLU A 207 -6.20 -26.97 13.78
N ARG A 208 -7.21 -27.22 14.62
CA ARG A 208 -7.74 -28.57 14.88
C ARG A 208 -9.09 -28.54 15.57
N VAL A 209 -9.73 -29.70 15.65
CA VAL A 209 -10.93 -29.90 16.47
C VAL A 209 -10.57 -30.44 17.84
N ARG A 210 -11.32 -29.98 18.84
CA ARG A 210 -11.23 -30.38 20.25
C ARG A 210 -12.49 -31.13 20.60
N SER A 211 -12.51 -32.42 20.31
CA SER A 211 -13.61 -33.33 20.67
C SER A 211 -13.69 -33.61 22.17
N ASP A 212 -12.64 -33.25 22.92
CA ASP A 212 -12.57 -33.32 24.36
C ASP A 212 -13.29 -32.17 25.08
N LEU A 213 -13.74 -31.13 24.34
CA LEU A 213 -14.38 -29.95 24.91
C LEU A 213 -15.67 -29.60 24.16
N THR A 214 -16.65 -29.14 24.93
CA THR A 214 -17.96 -28.70 24.49
C THR A 214 -18.21 -27.24 24.93
N PRO A 215 -19.18 -26.54 24.30
CA PRO A 215 -19.58 -25.18 24.70
C PRO A 215 -20.01 -25.05 26.17
N ASN A 216 -20.47 -26.14 26.79
CA ASN A 216 -20.95 -26.16 28.16
C ASN A 216 -19.84 -26.46 29.20
N ASP A 217 -18.63 -26.80 28.75
CA ASP A 217 -17.52 -27.04 29.66
C ASP A 217 -17.00 -25.74 30.31
N PRO A 218 -16.54 -25.82 31.57
CA PRO A 218 -16.02 -24.68 32.31
C PRO A 218 -14.66 -24.21 31.77
N ILE A 219 -14.46 -22.90 31.72
CA ILE A 219 -13.21 -22.31 31.26
C ILE A 219 -12.13 -22.43 32.34
N THR A 220 -11.09 -23.23 32.08
CA THR A 220 -10.04 -23.60 33.05
C THR A 220 -9.04 -22.47 33.39
N THR A 221 -9.22 -21.25 32.87
CA THR A 221 -8.21 -20.17 32.94
C THR A 221 -8.43 -19.13 34.03
N THR A 222 -9.51 -19.20 34.80
CA THR A 222 -9.80 -18.21 35.85
C THR A 222 -9.44 -18.71 37.24
N THR A 223 -8.51 -18.01 37.88
CA THR A 223 -8.11 -18.07 39.30
C THR A 223 -9.24 -17.68 40.27
N THR A 224 -10.49 -17.93 39.92
CA THR A 224 -11.67 -17.57 40.73
C THR A 224 -12.09 -18.76 41.57
N VAL A 225 -11.61 -18.77 42.80
CA VAL A 225 -12.13 -19.57 43.90
C VAL A 225 -13.42 -18.89 44.37
N GLY A 226 -14.57 -19.49 44.08
CA GLY A 226 -15.89 -19.03 44.54
C GLY A 226 -16.79 -18.55 43.40
N ASN A 227 -17.88 -19.29 43.18
CA ASN A 227 -18.82 -19.30 42.04
C ASN A 227 -18.25 -19.99 40.79
N GLY A 228 -18.98 -21.01 40.31
CA GLY A 228 -18.56 -21.90 39.22
C GLY A 228 -17.98 -21.15 38.02
N ALA A 229 -16.87 -21.66 37.47
CA ALA A 229 -16.21 -21.04 36.32
C ALA A 229 -17.21 -20.92 35.15
N PRO A 230 -17.24 -19.78 34.43
CA PRO A 230 -18.15 -19.61 33.31
C PRO A 230 -17.85 -20.63 32.22
N THR A 231 -18.89 -21.08 31.51
CA THR A 231 -18.73 -21.98 30.37
C THR A 231 -18.25 -21.21 29.13
N TYR A 232 -17.72 -21.91 28.13
CA TYR A 232 -17.34 -21.31 26.84
C TYR A 232 -18.51 -20.57 26.17
N LEU A 233 -19.72 -21.14 26.25
CA LEU A 233 -20.95 -20.54 25.74
C LEU A 233 -21.33 -19.26 26.50
N GLN A 234 -21.30 -19.30 27.84
CA GLN A 234 -21.57 -18.13 28.67
C GLN A 234 -20.56 -17.01 28.43
N GLN A 235 -19.27 -17.33 28.28
CA GLN A 235 -18.25 -16.35 27.95
C GLN A 235 -18.49 -15.73 26.57
N HIS A 236 -18.86 -16.52 25.57
CA HIS A 236 -19.19 -16.02 24.24
C HIS A 236 -20.35 -15.02 24.29
N PHE A 237 -21.45 -15.37 24.99
CA PHE A 237 -22.57 -14.45 25.18
C PHE A 237 -22.18 -13.19 25.96
N LYS A 238 -21.42 -13.31 27.05
CA LYS A 238 -20.94 -12.16 27.83
C LYS A 238 -20.06 -11.21 27.03
N MET A 239 -19.22 -11.73 26.14
CA MET A 239 -18.33 -10.91 25.31
C MET A 239 -19.07 -10.23 24.17
N TYR A 240 -20.08 -10.88 23.60
CA TYR A 240 -20.56 -10.51 22.27
C TYR A 240 -22.07 -10.34 22.11
N ALA A 241 -22.87 -10.71 23.11
CA ALA A 241 -24.31 -10.50 23.15
C ALA A 241 -24.72 -9.35 24.08
N ARG A 242 -23.79 -8.42 24.38
CA ARG A 242 -23.98 -7.29 25.30
C ARG A 242 -25.11 -6.31 24.91
N HIS A 243 -25.78 -6.47 23.78
CA HIS A 243 -26.89 -5.62 23.32
C HIS A 243 -28.20 -6.39 23.11
N CYS A 244 -28.28 -7.66 23.49
CA CYS A 244 -29.52 -8.48 23.40
C CYS A 244 -30.13 -8.78 24.79
N ALA A 245 -29.75 -8.01 25.81
CA ALA A 245 -29.89 -8.39 27.22
C ALA A 245 -31.24 -8.02 27.87
N SER A 246 -32.38 -8.21 27.20
CA SER A 246 -33.68 -8.09 27.89
C SER A 246 -34.62 -9.30 27.78
N ASP A 247 -34.52 -10.17 26.76
CA ASP A 247 -35.59 -11.18 26.53
C ASP A 247 -35.12 -12.60 26.12
N GLN A 248 -33.88 -13.02 26.39
CA GLN A 248 -33.32 -14.26 25.82
C GLN A 248 -32.75 -15.30 26.80
N GLU A 249 -33.20 -15.35 28.06
CA GLU A 249 -32.78 -16.43 28.98
C GLU A 249 -33.24 -17.83 28.49
N GLY A 250 -34.42 -17.93 27.89
CA GLY A 250 -34.92 -19.19 27.28
C GLY A 250 -34.12 -19.64 26.05
N VAL A 251 -33.76 -18.71 25.18
CA VAL A 251 -33.00 -19.00 23.93
C VAL A 251 -31.59 -19.50 24.23
N ALA A 252 -30.96 -19.01 25.31
CA ALA A 252 -29.65 -19.46 25.73
C ALA A 252 -29.67 -20.91 26.27
N ALA A 253 -30.75 -21.31 26.96
CA ALA A 253 -30.92 -22.67 27.47
C ALA A 253 -31.17 -23.68 26.32
N ASP A 254 -32.03 -23.33 25.36
CA ASP A 254 -32.30 -24.16 24.19
C ASP A 254 -31.05 -24.35 23.31
N LEU A 255 -30.24 -23.28 23.17
CA LEU A 255 -28.98 -23.36 22.45
C LEU A 255 -27.91 -24.16 23.22
N ALA A 256 -27.88 -24.06 24.55
CA ALA A 256 -26.99 -24.88 25.36
C ALA A 256 -27.33 -26.37 25.23
N LEU A 257 -28.62 -26.70 25.08
CA LEU A 257 -29.08 -28.08 24.86
C LEU A 257 -28.72 -28.58 23.45
N SER A 258 -28.95 -27.76 22.41
CA SER A 258 -28.64 -28.15 21.03
C SER A 258 -27.14 -28.29 20.76
N LEU A 259 -26.31 -27.47 21.43
CA LEU A 259 -24.86 -27.47 21.28
C LEU A 259 -24.12 -28.38 22.28
N ALA A 260 -24.85 -29.13 23.11
CA ALA A 260 -24.27 -29.90 24.21
C ALA A 260 -23.19 -30.89 23.75
N ASN A 261 -23.34 -31.47 22.56
CA ASN A 261 -22.42 -32.46 21.99
C ASN A 261 -21.54 -31.89 20.87
N THR A 262 -21.59 -30.59 20.61
CA THR A 262 -20.79 -29.97 19.55
C THR A 262 -19.35 -29.77 20.06
N PRO A 263 -18.33 -30.29 19.37
CA PRO A 263 -16.94 -30.07 19.76
C PRO A 263 -16.50 -28.63 19.47
N LEU A 264 -15.53 -28.15 20.25
CA LEU A 264 -14.92 -26.84 20.01
C LEU A 264 -13.86 -26.91 18.90
N LEU A 265 -13.61 -25.76 18.25
CA LEU A 265 -12.51 -25.62 17.28
C LEU A 265 -11.37 -24.83 17.91
N GLU A 266 -10.15 -25.33 17.76
CA GLU A 266 -8.94 -24.59 18.05
C GLU A 266 -8.50 -23.82 16.80
N VAL A 267 -8.37 -22.50 16.95
CA VAL A 267 -8.05 -21.59 15.85
C VAL A 267 -6.95 -20.62 16.24
N SER A 268 -6.18 -20.15 15.27
CA SER A 268 -5.21 -19.08 15.45
C SER A 268 -5.71 -17.79 14.79
N LYS A 269 -5.61 -16.68 15.51
CA LYS A 269 -6.02 -15.38 14.97
C LYS A 269 -5.03 -14.93 13.90
N MET A 270 -5.50 -14.68 12.68
CA MET A 270 -4.65 -14.20 11.60
C MET A 270 -4.15 -12.78 11.86
N ALA A 271 -2.94 -12.48 11.38
CA ALA A 271 -2.35 -11.16 11.47
C ALA A 271 -3.18 -10.15 10.68
N LYS A 272 -3.22 -8.90 11.17
CA LYS A 272 -3.80 -7.79 10.41
C LYS A 272 -2.83 -7.31 9.35
N ILE A 273 -3.37 -6.65 8.33
CA ILE A 273 -2.59 -5.92 7.32
C ILE A 273 -1.64 -4.94 8.01
N ARG A 274 -0.37 -4.98 7.61
CA ARG A 274 0.70 -4.12 8.12
C ARG A 274 1.47 -3.53 6.95
N ASN A 275 2.11 -2.39 7.18
CA ASN A 275 3.08 -1.86 6.24
C ASN A 275 4.37 -2.68 6.34
N LEU A 276 4.70 -3.40 5.27
CA LEU A 276 5.89 -4.25 5.17
C LEU A 276 7.03 -3.58 4.38
N LEU A 277 6.88 -2.32 3.96
CA LEU A 277 7.92 -1.57 3.23
C LEU A 277 8.96 -0.93 4.14
N LYS A 278 8.72 -0.92 5.46
CA LYS A 278 9.60 -0.27 6.43
C LYS A 278 10.40 -1.30 7.21
N PRO A 279 11.74 -1.18 7.28
CA PRO A 279 12.52 -1.97 8.20
C PRO A 279 12.09 -1.64 9.64
N THR A 280 11.95 -2.65 10.49
CA THR A 280 11.75 -2.40 11.92
C THR A 280 13.01 -1.74 12.46
N THR A 281 12.92 -0.50 12.94
CA THR A 281 14.04 0.17 13.59
C THR A 281 14.55 -0.70 14.72
N SER A 282 15.84 -1.01 14.70
CA SER A 282 16.56 -1.87 15.64
C SER A 282 16.34 -1.48 17.12
N GLY A 283 16.07 -0.20 17.41
CA GLY A 283 15.73 0.27 18.76
C GLY A 283 14.36 -0.21 19.29
N SER A 284 13.39 -0.51 18.41
CA SER A 284 12.07 -1.01 18.81
C SER A 284 12.06 -2.50 19.15
N VAL A 285 13.11 -3.24 18.76
CA VAL A 285 13.28 -4.66 19.10
C VAL A 285 13.75 -4.82 20.55
N GLN A 286 14.60 -3.92 21.05
CA GLN A 286 15.03 -3.92 22.45
C GLN A 286 13.94 -3.39 23.40
N GLN A 287 13.20 -2.34 23.05
CA GLN A 287 12.10 -1.87 23.89
C GLN A 287 10.86 -2.80 23.88
N ARG A 288 10.59 -3.52 22.78
CA ARG A 288 9.50 -4.53 22.77
C ARG A 288 9.86 -5.84 23.46
N LYS A 289 11.15 -6.18 23.58
CA LYS A 289 11.60 -7.32 24.40
C LYS A 289 11.47 -7.04 25.90
N ALA A 290 11.62 -5.78 26.34
CA ALA A 290 11.58 -5.43 27.76
C ALA A 290 10.15 -5.34 28.35
N ASN A 291 9.17 -4.87 27.58
CA ASN A 291 7.80 -4.62 28.09
C ASN A 291 6.80 -5.73 27.76
N THR A 292 7.26 -6.92 27.43
CA THR A 292 6.33 -8.01 27.18
C THR A 292 6.93 -9.38 27.49
N THR A 293 6.65 -9.86 28.68
CA THR A 293 6.60 -11.30 29.05
C THR A 293 5.50 -12.01 28.24
N ARG A 294 5.51 -11.93 26.91
CA ARG A 294 4.48 -12.54 26.05
C ARG A 294 4.85 -13.98 25.74
N LYS A 295 3.97 -14.85 26.22
CA LYS A 295 3.51 -16.12 25.63
C LYS A 295 3.76 -16.21 24.11
N SER A 296 4.01 -17.43 23.63
CA SER A 296 4.37 -17.82 22.26
C SER A 296 3.61 -17.10 21.13
N PRO A 297 4.12 -17.11 19.87
CA PRO A 297 3.64 -16.26 18.77
C PRO A 297 2.26 -16.64 18.19
N THR A 298 1.62 -17.67 18.72
CA THR A 298 0.29 -18.13 18.30
C THR A 298 -0.56 -18.31 19.55
N THR A 299 -1.25 -17.24 19.96
CA THR A 299 -2.37 -17.39 20.89
C THR A 299 -3.47 -18.14 20.16
N THR A 300 -3.47 -19.47 20.26
CA THR A 300 -4.62 -20.25 19.84
C THR A 300 -5.79 -19.92 20.76
N CYS A 301 -6.99 -19.85 20.20
CA CYS A 301 -8.21 -19.67 20.95
C CYS A 301 -9.22 -20.73 20.55
N LEU A 302 -10.11 -21.06 21.49
CA LEU A 302 -11.20 -21.98 21.26
C LEU A 302 -12.44 -21.20 20.81
N ILE A 303 -13.13 -21.71 19.80
CA ILE A 303 -14.36 -21.13 19.28
C ILE A 303 -15.46 -22.19 19.15
N ILE A 304 -16.70 -21.73 19.18
CA ILE A 304 -17.89 -22.57 18.99
C ILE A 304 -18.28 -22.50 17.50
N PRO A 305 -18.28 -23.62 16.75
CA PRO A 305 -18.49 -23.63 15.29
C PRO A 305 -19.73 -22.84 14.83
N THR A 306 -20.86 -22.99 15.52
CA THR A 306 -22.16 -22.40 15.18
C THR A 306 -22.11 -20.88 14.97
N PHE A 307 -21.23 -20.18 15.67
CA PHE A 307 -21.11 -18.71 15.57
C PHE A 307 -20.14 -18.24 14.47
N TYR A 308 -19.60 -19.15 13.67
CA TYR A 308 -18.59 -18.88 12.65
C TYR A 308 -19.00 -19.44 11.29
N ARG A 309 -18.43 -18.89 10.23
CA ARG A 309 -18.57 -19.32 8.84
C ARG A 309 -17.22 -19.54 8.23
N ILE A 310 -17.19 -20.40 7.23
CA ILE A 310 -16.01 -20.64 6.42
C ILE A 310 -15.87 -19.48 5.43
N PHE A 311 -14.74 -18.81 5.51
CA PHE A 311 -14.34 -17.76 4.59
C PHE A 311 -13.99 -18.37 3.21
N PRO A 312 -14.30 -17.69 2.10
CA PRO A 312 -14.11 -18.25 0.75
C PRO A 312 -12.63 -18.55 0.43
N PHE A 313 -11.68 -17.86 1.06
CA PHE A 313 -10.26 -18.01 0.76
C PHE A 313 -9.53 -18.91 1.76
N SER A 314 -8.51 -19.62 1.26
CA SER A 314 -7.57 -20.38 2.07
C SER A 314 -6.72 -19.46 2.97
N ALA A 315 -6.15 -20.01 4.03
CA ALA A 315 -5.26 -19.29 4.93
C ALA A 315 -4.01 -18.78 4.18
N SER A 316 -3.53 -19.53 3.20
CA SER A 316 -2.41 -19.16 2.35
C SER A 316 -2.74 -17.98 1.45
N LEU A 317 -3.92 -17.99 0.81
CA LEU A 317 -4.36 -16.88 -0.03
C LEU A 317 -4.57 -15.60 0.78
N VAL A 318 -5.25 -15.70 1.93
CA VAL A 318 -5.45 -14.53 2.82
C VAL A 318 -4.12 -13.95 3.28
N SER A 319 -3.15 -14.82 3.61
CA SER A 319 -1.82 -14.38 4.00
C SER A 319 -1.12 -13.64 2.85
N SER A 320 -1.21 -14.13 1.61
CA SER A 320 -0.70 -13.44 0.41
C SER A 320 -1.40 -12.11 0.15
N ILE A 321 -2.73 -12.06 0.31
CA ILE A 321 -3.53 -10.84 0.16
C ILE A 321 -3.07 -9.75 1.14
N HIS A 322 -2.66 -10.12 2.36
CA HIS A 322 -2.14 -9.15 3.33
C HIS A 322 -0.83 -8.47 2.90
N LEU A 323 -0.09 -9.03 1.93
CA LEU A 323 1.13 -8.43 1.37
C LEU A 323 0.80 -7.41 0.26
N LEU A 324 -0.30 -7.61 -0.48
CA LEU A 324 -0.70 -6.78 -1.62
C LEU A 324 -0.68 -5.27 -1.34
N PRO A 325 -1.25 -4.77 -0.22
CA PRO A 325 -1.08 -3.38 0.24
C PRO A 325 0.33 -2.78 0.05
N SER A 326 1.35 -3.52 0.46
CA SER A 326 2.75 -3.08 0.39
C SER A 326 3.30 -3.21 -1.04
N ILE A 327 2.96 -4.28 -1.74
CA ILE A 327 3.37 -4.53 -3.14
C ILE A 327 2.83 -3.44 -4.06
N LEU A 328 1.52 -3.16 -3.99
CA LEU A 328 0.85 -2.15 -4.82
C LEU A 328 1.37 -0.75 -4.53
N THR A 329 1.69 -0.44 -3.26
CA THR A 329 2.32 0.84 -2.90
C THR A 329 3.72 0.97 -3.48
N ARG A 330 4.50 -0.12 -3.54
CA ARG A 330 5.82 -0.08 -4.18
C ARG A 330 5.70 0.09 -5.68
N TYR A 331 4.78 -0.61 -6.34
CA TYR A 331 4.53 -0.42 -7.76
C TYR A 331 4.07 0.99 -8.08
N ASP A 332 3.24 1.62 -7.24
CA ASP A 332 2.86 3.01 -7.43
C ASP A 332 4.09 3.94 -7.51
N GLN A 333 5.02 3.77 -6.58
CA GLN A 333 6.27 4.54 -6.55
C GLN A 333 7.15 4.27 -7.77
N LEU A 334 7.23 3.02 -8.21
CA LEU A 334 7.96 2.62 -9.42
C LEU A 334 7.35 3.21 -10.69
N LEU A 335 6.02 3.22 -10.80
CA LEU A 335 5.31 3.80 -11.93
C LEU A 335 5.49 5.33 -11.97
N LEU A 336 5.51 6.00 -10.82
CA LEU A 336 5.89 7.41 -10.73
C LEU A 336 7.32 7.65 -11.21
N ALA A 337 8.27 6.85 -10.74
CA ALA A 337 9.66 6.95 -11.17
C ALA A 337 9.82 6.68 -12.67
N HIS A 338 9.09 5.70 -13.20
CA HIS A 338 9.07 5.38 -14.62
C HIS A 338 8.52 6.55 -15.45
N SER A 339 7.40 7.14 -15.04
CA SER A 339 6.83 8.32 -15.68
C SER A 339 7.80 9.52 -15.67
N CYS A 340 8.48 9.75 -14.55
CA CYS A 340 9.54 10.76 -14.43
C CYS A 340 10.68 10.51 -15.45
N ASN A 341 11.12 9.25 -15.52
CA ASN A 341 12.20 8.81 -16.40
C ASN A 341 11.87 9.01 -17.88
N ILE A 342 10.65 8.65 -18.30
CA ILE A 342 10.19 8.88 -19.67
C ILE A 342 10.14 10.38 -19.99
N ARG A 343 9.53 11.18 -19.11
CA ARG A 343 9.34 12.63 -19.35
C ARG A 343 10.66 13.41 -19.38
N LEU A 344 11.56 13.17 -18.43
CA LEU A 344 12.76 14.00 -18.25
C LEU A 344 14.00 13.42 -18.90
N PHE A 345 14.08 12.10 -19.06
CA PHE A 345 15.28 11.41 -19.50
C PHE A 345 15.05 10.46 -20.68
N SER A 346 13.87 10.54 -21.33
CA SER A 346 13.48 9.69 -22.46
C SER A 346 13.60 8.18 -22.17
N GLY A 347 13.42 7.78 -20.90
CA GLY A 347 13.50 6.38 -20.47
C GLY A 347 14.91 5.81 -20.43
N LYS A 348 15.97 6.62 -20.57
CA LYS A 348 17.35 6.14 -20.67
C LYS A 348 17.97 5.71 -19.34
N ILE A 349 17.39 6.12 -18.21
CA ILE A 349 17.92 5.80 -16.89
C ILE A 349 17.27 4.52 -16.37
N ASN A 350 17.97 3.76 -15.54
CA ASN A 350 17.34 2.65 -14.82
C ASN A 350 16.25 3.19 -13.86
N THR A 351 15.02 2.70 -13.98
CA THR A 351 13.87 3.13 -13.18
C THR A 351 14.10 2.97 -11.66
N ASP A 352 14.82 1.92 -11.23
CA ASP A 352 15.12 1.72 -9.81
C ASP A 352 16.02 2.85 -9.26
N LEU A 353 17.00 3.31 -10.04
CA LEU A 353 17.86 4.44 -9.67
C LEU A 353 17.08 5.76 -9.64
N VAL A 354 16.13 5.94 -10.55
CA VAL A 354 15.23 7.10 -10.54
C VAL A 354 14.35 7.06 -9.29
N LEU A 355 13.82 5.90 -8.92
CA LEU A 355 13.06 5.75 -7.69
C LEU A 355 13.90 6.05 -6.44
N GLU A 356 15.14 5.56 -6.37
CA GLU A 356 16.07 5.88 -5.28
C GLU A 356 16.32 7.40 -5.20
N ALA A 357 16.60 8.06 -6.32
CA ALA A 357 16.80 9.51 -6.40
C ALA A 357 15.57 10.33 -6.02
N LEU A 358 14.36 9.80 -6.25
CA LEU A 358 13.10 10.46 -5.87
C LEU A 358 12.69 10.20 -4.42
N THR A 359 13.37 9.28 -3.71
CA THR A 359 12.95 8.83 -2.37
C THR A 359 13.68 9.57 -1.26
N SER A 360 12.93 10.31 -0.45
CA SER A 360 13.46 11.00 0.73
C SER A 360 13.80 10.03 1.87
N PRO A 361 14.86 10.30 2.67
CA PRO A 361 15.14 9.56 3.90
C PRO A 361 13.93 9.47 4.84
N SER A 362 13.10 10.52 4.84
CA SER A 362 11.86 10.59 5.64
C SER A 362 10.82 9.52 5.25
N ALA A 363 10.87 8.99 4.02
CA ALA A 363 9.97 7.94 3.55
C ALA A 363 10.20 6.62 4.32
N GLY A 364 11.45 6.36 4.73
CA GLY A 364 11.84 5.15 5.45
C GLY A 364 11.71 3.88 4.61
N SER A 365 12.01 3.97 3.30
CA SER A 365 11.86 2.89 2.31
C SER A 365 13.00 1.86 2.33
N GLY A 366 14.03 2.06 3.15
CA GLY A 366 15.25 1.25 3.19
C GLY A 366 16.31 1.62 2.14
N PHE A 367 16.00 2.60 1.29
CA PHE A 367 16.87 3.26 0.33
C PHE A 367 16.37 4.71 0.19
N ASP A 368 17.26 5.61 -0.22
CA ASP A 368 16.98 7.04 -0.34
C ASP A 368 18.03 7.73 -1.22
N TYR A 369 17.82 9.01 -1.48
CA TYR A 369 18.67 9.79 -2.38
C TYR A 369 20.01 10.22 -1.77
N GLU A 370 20.33 10.02 -0.49
CA GLU A 370 21.46 10.72 0.17
C GLU A 370 22.80 10.46 -0.52
N ARG A 371 23.04 9.22 -0.95
CA ARG A 371 24.25 8.83 -1.67
C ARG A 371 24.32 9.46 -3.06
N LEU A 372 23.18 9.56 -3.74
CA LEU A 372 23.06 10.14 -5.07
C LEU A 372 23.17 11.66 -5.02
N GLU A 373 22.61 12.30 -3.99
CA GLU A 373 22.75 13.73 -3.72
C GLU A 373 24.21 14.11 -3.49
N PHE A 374 24.93 13.35 -2.66
CA PHE A 374 26.36 13.60 -2.40
C PHE A 374 27.20 13.57 -3.69
N LEU A 375 26.97 12.57 -4.55
CA LEU A 375 27.64 12.48 -5.84
C LEU A 375 27.21 13.61 -6.79
N GLY A 376 25.91 13.89 -6.84
CA GLY A 376 25.32 14.93 -7.69
C GLY A 376 25.79 16.33 -7.33
N ASP A 377 25.92 16.66 -6.05
CA ASP A 377 26.44 17.94 -5.57
C ASP A 377 27.90 18.15 -6.01
N THR A 378 28.73 17.10 -5.90
CA THR A 378 30.12 17.14 -6.37
C THR A 378 30.21 17.35 -7.88
N LEU A 379 29.41 16.60 -8.65
CA LEU A 379 29.38 16.72 -10.11
C LEU A 379 28.88 18.11 -10.56
N LEU A 380 27.80 18.61 -9.94
CA LEU A 380 27.21 19.89 -10.28
C LEU A 380 28.18 21.04 -9.96
N LYS A 381 28.89 20.97 -8.83
CA LYS A 381 29.97 21.91 -8.49
C LYS A 381 31.09 21.90 -9.52
N LEU A 382 31.53 20.72 -9.95
CA LEU A 382 32.57 20.59 -10.98
C LEU A 382 32.13 21.22 -12.30
N VAL A 383 30.93 20.87 -12.79
CA VAL A 383 30.39 21.41 -14.05
C VAL A 383 30.22 22.93 -13.98
N ALA A 384 29.66 23.45 -12.88
CA ALA A 384 29.52 24.90 -12.68
C ALA A 384 30.88 25.60 -12.67
N THR A 385 31.87 25.01 -12.00
CA THR A 385 33.24 25.56 -11.93
C THR A 385 33.90 25.57 -13.31
N CYS A 386 33.83 24.47 -14.06
CA CYS A 386 34.36 24.43 -15.43
C CYS A 386 33.64 25.45 -16.33
N HIS A 387 32.32 25.55 -16.24
CA HIS A 387 31.55 26.50 -17.03
C HIS A 387 31.92 27.94 -16.71
N THR A 388 31.99 28.33 -15.44
CA THR A 388 32.32 29.71 -15.05
C THR A 388 33.77 30.07 -15.39
N PHE A 389 34.71 29.13 -15.19
CA PHE A 389 36.12 29.32 -15.55
C PHE A 389 36.30 29.52 -17.06
N THR A 390 35.68 28.67 -17.88
CA THR A 390 35.82 28.72 -19.35
C THR A 390 35.08 29.90 -19.98
N THR A 391 33.97 30.36 -19.40
CA THR A 391 33.20 31.50 -19.91
C THR A 391 33.74 32.85 -19.43
N ASN A 392 34.57 32.89 -18.37
CA ASN A 392 35.08 34.11 -17.76
C ASN A 392 36.59 34.05 -17.49
N LEU A 393 37.37 33.65 -18.50
CA LEU A 393 38.83 33.42 -18.41
C LEU A 393 39.67 34.61 -17.91
N GLY A 394 39.12 35.83 -17.89
CA GLY A 394 39.80 37.05 -17.42
C GLY A 394 39.33 37.58 -16.06
N ARG A 395 38.42 36.87 -15.37
CA ARG A 395 37.88 37.33 -14.09
C ARG A 395 38.70 36.89 -12.89
N THR A 396 38.61 37.68 -11.82
CA THR A 396 39.23 37.35 -10.53
C THR A 396 38.57 36.14 -9.88
N GLU A 397 39.28 35.49 -8.96
CA GLU A 397 38.75 34.36 -8.18
C GLU A 397 37.45 34.73 -7.45
N ALA A 398 37.37 35.94 -6.88
CA ALA A 398 36.18 36.42 -6.19
C ALA A 398 34.96 36.51 -7.12
N GLU A 399 35.14 37.00 -8.34
CA GLU A 399 34.07 37.09 -9.33
C GLU A 399 33.63 35.71 -9.84
N LEU A 400 34.58 34.78 -10.03
CA LEU A 400 34.30 33.39 -10.39
C LEU A 400 33.55 32.67 -9.25
N HIS A 401 33.91 32.94 -8.00
CA HIS A 401 33.20 32.42 -6.83
C HIS A 401 31.75 32.90 -6.78
N LEU A 402 31.51 34.20 -7.00
CA LEU A 402 30.16 34.77 -7.06
C LEU A 402 29.34 34.18 -8.22
N ALA A 403 29.95 34.02 -9.39
CA ALA A 403 29.31 33.40 -10.55
C ALA A 403 28.92 31.93 -10.27
N ASN A 404 29.81 31.15 -9.65
CA ASN A 404 29.52 29.78 -9.24
C ASN A 404 28.40 29.72 -8.21
N LYS A 405 28.44 30.60 -7.21
CA LYS A 405 27.39 30.68 -6.19
C LYS A 405 26.03 30.98 -6.80
N ALA A 406 25.96 31.89 -7.78
CA ALA A 406 24.71 32.23 -8.46
C ALA A 406 24.05 31.01 -9.15
N ILE A 407 24.85 30.09 -9.69
CA ILE A 407 24.38 28.83 -10.29
C ILE A 407 23.96 27.82 -9.22
N LEU A 408 24.77 27.68 -8.16
CA LEU A 408 24.67 26.59 -7.19
C LEU A 408 23.78 26.88 -5.96
N THR A 409 23.15 28.05 -5.88
CA THR A 409 22.27 28.34 -4.73
C THR A 409 21.07 27.39 -4.67
N ASN A 410 20.72 26.92 -3.48
CA ASN A 410 19.52 26.08 -3.26
C ASN A 410 18.23 26.73 -3.77
N VAL A 411 18.13 28.06 -3.73
CA VAL A 411 16.97 28.80 -4.26
C VAL A 411 16.89 28.63 -5.79
N ARG A 412 18.02 28.74 -6.49
CA ARG A 412 18.07 28.52 -7.94
C ARG A 412 17.77 27.06 -8.29
N LEU A 413 18.40 26.11 -7.60
CA LEU A 413 18.18 24.69 -7.83
C LEU A 413 16.72 24.27 -7.59
N LEU A 414 16.07 24.83 -6.55
CA LEU A 414 14.66 24.62 -6.30
C LEU A 414 13.76 25.22 -7.40
N SER A 415 14.12 26.40 -7.90
CA SER A 415 13.39 27.03 -9.02
C SER A 415 13.46 26.16 -10.28
N GLU A 416 14.63 25.63 -10.62
CA GLU A 416 14.79 24.71 -11.75
C GLU A 416 14.05 23.38 -11.53
N ALA A 417 14.07 22.84 -10.30
CA ALA A 417 13.33 21.63 -9.97
C ALA A 417 11.81 21.81 -10.17
N LYS A 418 11.26 22.97 -9.76
CA LYS A 418 9.86 23.35 -10.01
C LYS A 418 9.56 23.55 -11.49
N ARG A 419 10.48 24.17 -12.24
CA ARG A 419 10.34 24.33 -13.70
C ARG A 419 10.22 22.97 -14.41
N LEU A 420 10.90 21.95 -13.91
CA LEU A 420 10.81 20.57 -14.41
C LEU A 420 9.57 19.81 -13.88
N GLY A 421 8.94 20.28 -12.80
CA GLY A 421 7.81 19.65 -12.13
C GLY A 421 8.19 18.45 -11.26
N LEU A 422 9.42 18.41 -10.74
CA LEU A 422 9.96 17.28 -9.97
C LEU A 422 9.18 16.99 -8.68
N GLU A 423 8.52 17.99 -8.10
CA GLU A 423 7.66 17.86 -6.93
C GLU A 423 6.51 16.85 -7.14
N SER A 424 6.06 16.71 -8.38
CA SER A 424 5.00 15.77 -8.75
C SER A 424 5.47 14.31 -8.72
N TYR A 425 6.78 14.04 -8.66
CA TYR A 425 7.36 12.68 -8.64
C TYR A 425 7.98 12.27 -7.31
N GLY A 426 8.43 13.22 -6.49
CA GLY A 426 9.11 12.93 -5.22
C GLY A 426 8.31 12.04 -4.26
N VAL A 427 8.98 11.08 -3.63
CA VAL A 427 8.44 10.15 -2.63
C VAL A 427 8.90 10.59 -1.24
N PHE A 428 7.97 11.13 -0.47
CA PHE A 428 8.22 11.63 0.87
C PHE A 428 7.59 10.73 1.92
N ARG A 429 7.80 11.04 3.21
CA ARG A 429 7.03 10.44 4.30
C ARG A 429 5.54 10.61 4.02
N SER A 430 4.91 9.55 3.51
CA SER A 430 3.46 9.49 3.38
C SER A 430 2.85 9.85 4.74
N SER A 431 1.95 10.83 4.72
CA SER A 431 0.94 11.03 5.75
C SER A 431 0.08 9.76 5.81
N GLY A 432 0.59 8.76 6.53
CA GLY A 432 -0.17 7.63 7.02
C GLY A 432 -0.69 6.66 5.96
N TYR A 433 0.14 5.70 5.57
CA TYR A 433 -0.26 4.32 5.81
C TYR A 433 -0.36 4.12 7.32
N GLY A 434 -1.38 4.70 7.95
CA GLY A 434 -1.74 4.38 9.32
C GLY A 434 -2.01 2.88 9.33
N GLY A 435 -1.41 2.12 10.23
CA GLY A 435 -1.38 0.64 10.22
C GLY A 435 -2.73 -0.08 10.34
N LYS A 436 -3.83 0.54 9.89
CA LYS A 436 -5.21 0.05 9.85
C LYS A 436 -6.01 0.54 8.63
N ARG A 437 -5.45 1.37 7.72
CA ARG A 437 -6.19 1.92 6.57
C ARG A 437 -5.27 1.99 5.35
N PHE A 438 -5.46 1.03 4.44
CA PHE A 438 -5.17 1.26 3.03
C PHE A 438 -6.36 2.02 2.46
N SER A 439 -6.12 3.14 1.79
CA SER A 439 -7.09 3.67 0.84
C SER A 439 -6.78 3.03 -0.50
N GLY A 440 -7.54 2.00 -0.83
CA GLY A 440 -7.52 1.41 -2.16
C GLY A 440 -7.96 2.43 -3.22
N PRO A 441 -7.83 2.05 -4.50
CA PRO A 441 -8.22 2.90 -5.61
C PRO A 441 -9.68 3.45 -5.51
N ILE A 442 -9.88 4.77 -5.63
CA ILE A 442 -11.15 5.54 -5.48
C ILE A 442 -11.99 6.02 -6.71
N VAL A 443 -11.69 5.90 -8.00
CA VAL A 443 -12.55 6.18 -9.18
C VAL A 443 -13.11 7.60 -9.29
N GLY A 444 -12.51 8.40 -10.19
CA GLY A 444 -13.14 9.60 -10.72
C GLY A 444 -12.64 10.93 -10.13
N ARG A 445 -12.17 11.78 -11.04
CA ARG A 445 -11.58 13.13 -10.91
C ARG A 445 -10.11 13.19 -10.46
N ILE A 446 -9.42 14.09 -11.17
CA ILE A 446 -7.97 14.36 -11.21
C ILE A 446 -7.35 14.23 -9.81
N GLY A 447 -6.55 13.17 -9.62
CA GLY A 447 -5.87 12.87 -8.35
C GLY A 447 -5.78 11.39 -7.95
N GLY A 448 -6.35 10.49 -8.76
CA GLY A 448 -6.18 9.03 -8.73
C GLY A 448 -7.28 8.40 -9.61
N VAL A 449 -7.12 7.23 -10.26
CA VAL A 449 -7.40 5.91 -9.65
C VAL A 449 -7.49 4.79 -10.73
N LEU A 450 -7.08 3.58 -10.34
CA LEU A 450 -7.27 2.22 -10.91
C LEU A 450 -8.67 1.70 -11.34
N THR A 451 -9.66 2.45 -11.84
CA THR A 451 -10.75 1.83 -12.64
C THR A 451 -11.36 2.76 -13.69
N TRP A 452 -11.92 2.23 -14.79
CA TRP A 452 -12.54 2.99 -15.89
C TRP A 452 -14.06 2.76 -16.03
N ARG A 453 -14.79 3.73 -16.62
CA ARG A 453 -16.24 3.67 -16.96
C ARG A 453 -16.42 3.39 -18.46
N THR A 454 -17.43 2.60 -18.80
CA THR A 454 -17.67 2.08 -20.16
C THR A 454 -18.99 2.54 -20.78
N LYS A 455 -19.33 3.85 -20.80
CA LYS A 455 -20.26 4.38 -21.80
C LYS A 455 -20.37 5.90 -21.83
N THR A 456 -20.36 6.41 -23.05
CA THR A 456 -20.78 7.74 -23.50
C THR A 456 -22.29 7.86 -23.34
N GLU A 457 -22.76 8.81 -22.54
CA GLU A 457 -24.05 9.47 -22.78
C GLU A 457 -23.82 10.97 -22.59
N ILE A 458 -23.94 11.66 -23.73
CA ILE A 458 -24.03 13.11 -23.82
C ILE A 458 -25.39 13.46 -23.24
N ASP A 459 -25.41 14.10 -22.08
CA ASP A 459 -26.61 14.82 -21.64
C ASP A 459 -26.37 16.32 -21.83
N VAL A 460 -26.84 16.78 -22.99
CA VAL A 460 -27.07 18.19 -23.30
C VAL A 460 -28.48 18.52 -22.84
N SER A 461 -28.59 19.31 -21.77
CA SER A 461 -29.65 20.30 -21.44
C SER A 461 -29.65 20.52 -19.92
N ASN A 462 -29.72 21.73 -19.35
CA ASN A 462 -29.95 23.06 -19.88
C ASN A 462 -29.46 24.13 -18.87
N SER A 463 -28.80 25.17 -19.40
CA SER A 463 -28.93 26.61 -19.11
C SER A 463 -29.24 27.08 -17.67
N SER A 464 -28.59 28.09 -17.08
CA SER A 464 -27.94 29.27 -17.67
C SER A 464 -27.35 30.13 -16.54
N ASN A 465 -26.12 30.63 -16.73
CA ASN A 465 -25.88 32.07 -16.86
C ASN A 465 -24.44 32.30 -17.30
N GLY A 466 -24.32 32.90 -18.49
CA GLY A 466 -23.08 32.98 -19.24
C GLY A 466 -22.21 34.18 -18.90
N SER A 467 -20.98 34.09 -19.37
CA SER A 467 -20.31 35.15 -20.11
C SER A 467 -19.24 34.49 -20.98
N SER A 468 -19.46 34.57 -22.28
CA SER A 468 -18.50 34.32 -23.35
C SER A 468 -17.22 35.12 -23.16
N ASP A 469 -16.05 34.50 -23.32
CA ASP A 469 -15.02 35.06 -24.18
C ASP A 469 -14.06 33.97 -24.70
N ASP A 470 -13.83 34.02 -26.00
CA ASP A 470 -12.85 33.23 -26.73
C ASP A 470 -11.44 33.83 -26.53
N GLY A 471 -10.44 32.96 -26.40
CA GLY A 471 -9.05 33.24 -26.77
C GLY A 471 -8.28 34.36 -26.04
N ALA A 472 -7.48 33.98 -25.04
CA ALA A 472 -6.18 34.61 -24.81
C ALA A 472 -5.26 33.71 -23.95
N VAL A 473 -4.05 33.49 -24.45
CA VAL A 473 -2.90 33.06 -23.66
C VAL A 473 -2.56 34.22 -22.72
N GLU A 474 -3.12 34.24 -21.50
CA GLU A 474 -2.74 35.23 -20.49
C GLU A 474 -1.37 34.88 -19.90
N ALA A 475 -0.43 35.80 -20.10
CA ALA A 475 0.94 35.74 -19.64
C ALA A 475 1.01 35.75 -18.10
N TRP A 476 1.73 34.78 -17.54
CA TRP A 476 2.07 34.72 -16.11
C TRP A 476 2.91 35.92 -15.62
N GLN A 477 3.35 36.78 -16.55
CA GLN A 477 4.17 37.98 -16.31
C GLN A 477 3.41 39.06 -15.53
N ASP A 478 2.08 39.11 -15.61
CA ASP A 478 1.28 40.16 -14.95
C ASP A 478 0.91 39.84 -13.50
N ARG A 479 1.26 38.65 -12.99
CA ARG A 479 1.00 38.24 -11.59
C ARG A 479 2.18 38.44 -10.66
N ILE A 480 3.31 38.94 -11.15
CA ILE A 480 4.45 39.31 -10.33
C ILE A 480 4.37 40.81 -10.08
N SER A 481 4.04 41.19 -8.84
CA SER A 481 4.18 42.58 -8.40
C SER A 481 5.63 43.03 -8.63
N ARG A 482 5.84 44.00 -9.54
CA ARG A 482 7.16 44.63 -9.74
C ARG A 482 7.70 45.24 -8.45
N SER A 483 6.82 45.74 -7.56
CA SER A 483 7.24 46.26 -6.26
C SER A 483 7.77 45.18 -5.31
N GLY A 484 7.35 43.92 -5.47
CA GLY A 484 7.89 42.77 -4.72
C GLY A 484 9.27 42.34 -5.18
N LEU A 485 9.58 42.53 -6.47
CA LEU A 485 10.92 42.29 -7.03
C LEU A 485 11.90 43.42 -6.65
N ASP A 486 11.47 44.67 -6.68
CA ASP A 486 12.29 45.81 -6.29
C ASP A 486 12.64 45.80 -4.78
N HIS A 487 11.74 45.28 -3.94
CA HIS A 487 11.99 45.08 -2.50
C HIS A 487 13.01 43.97 -2.21
N LEU A 488 13.04 42.92 -3.05
CA LEU A 488 14.06 41.88 -2.95
C LEU A 488 15.41 42.38 -3.46
N GLN A 489 15.44 43.21 -4.51
CA GLN A 489 16.68 43.79 -5.03
C GLN A 489 17.34 44.75 -4.04
N THR A 490 16.55 45.56 -3.31
CA THR A 490 17.06 46.42 -2.23
C THR A 490 17.57 45.66 -1.00
N LEU A 491 17.07 44.44 -0.74
CA LEU A 491 17.56 43.56 0.32
C LEU A 491 18.93 42.91 -0.01
N PHE A 492 19.30 42.85 -1.29
CA PHE A 492 20.57 42.26 -1.74
C PHE A 492 21.67 43.29 -2.08
N ASP A 493 21.36 44.59 -2.05
CA ASP A 493 22.34 45.69 -2.20
C ASP A 493 23.06 46.07 -0.89
N HIS A 494 22.79 45.39 0.23
CA HIS A 494 23.55 45.58 1.45
C HIS A 494 24.88 44.80 1.41
N THR A 495 25.94 45.53 1.09
CA THR A 495 27.33 45.15 1.39
C THR A 495 27.52 44.89 2.88
N TYR A 496 27.60 43.61 3.25
CA TYR A 496 28.08 43.19 4.56
C TYR A 496 29.61 43.41 4.61
N ARG A 497 30.06 44.48 5.27
CA ARG A 497 31.46 44.63 5.67
C ARG A 497 31.70 43.73 6.89
N TYR A 498 32.52 42.70 6.74
CA TYR A 498 33.10 42.02 7.90
C TYR A 498 34.22 42.90 8.47
N PRO A 499 34.21 43.21 9.77
CA PRO A 499 35.43 43.58 10.47
C PRO A 499 36.17 42.28 10.81
N HIS A 500 37.29 42.02 10.15
CA HIS A 500 38.53 41.42 10.67
C HIS A 500 39.52 41.27 9.51
#